data_AF-A0A1V5TND7-F1
#
_entry.id   AF-A0A1V5TND7-F1
#
_cell.length_a   1.000
_cell.length_b   1.000
_cell.length_c   1.000
_cell.angle_alpha   90.00
_cell.angle_beta   90.00
_cell.angle_gamma   90.00
#
_symmetry.space_group_name_H-M   'P 1'
#
loop_
_entity.id
_entity.type
_entity.pdbx_description
1 polymer ?
#
loop_
_entity_poly.entity_id
_entity_poly.type
_entity_poly.pdbx_seq_one_letter_code
_entity_poly.pdbx_strand_id
1 'polypeptide(L)'
;MKSIFHIIKYKLLIFLKLNSEISPGYLFKALSSSIVYGIFAYGCYFFTMNSMEYLLSGVNIGAFLFHRFIAVILFIFFITINIGNIVVSYSTLYKSKEVFYFISKPISFTKIFIIKFLDNFFYSSSTLLLIVGAIMLGYGIYFNLDWYFYPISLIGIILPFMFTAGSLGAIILLIVLKLSSKIGMKKVLTTIGLIYAISVLSYYFLSSPAEMVQKVFDYYPNINAYFGFLDNDFLKLLPNYWVSDSLFWISKGSYERAFPFMYVNIISSISVFLIAIFLAHKWYYKTWAEYSVSNSTLKLKDKKDSIFNLKSSVLNGINESIVKREILLFFREPNQWIHLLVMLFLIVIFITSIAGIDMTILNAYNDYFRTAIYVAVTIFNVFLISSISIRFIFPLISLEGETFWKLRTAPVNLKDLIFKKLAIYFLVVFFIGQIISYFSNFHFPVELAIIAQINMAIVTVALVSLNFGMGGIFLNLKEKNAIRIASSQGASITLLLSLMFLIMIVIILFVPVFNFFQEIKNGYQVSRVNLMTSTLILFILTSISSFFFLRAGFKSLQRDI
;
A
#
# COMPACT_ATOMS: atom_id res chain seq x y z
N MET A 1 24.36 7.20 23.49
CA MET A 1 22.88 7.30 23.59
C MET A 1 22.37 8.74 23.70
N LYS A 2 23.00 9.66 24.47
CA LYS A 2 22.57 11.07 24.61
C LYS A 2 22.24 11.80 23.29
N SER A 3 23.06 11.62 22.26
CA SER A 3 22.82 12.23 20.93
C SER A 3 21.57 11.68 20.21
N ILE A 4 21.24 10.40 20.39
CA ILE A 4 20.03 9.79 19.80
C ILE A 4 18.79 10.37 20.48
N PHE A 5 18.76 10.36 21.82
CA PHE A 5 17.65 10.93 22.57
C PHE A 5 17.45 12.42 22.29
N HIS A 6 18.53 13.19 22.15
CA HIS A 6 18.44 14.59 21.76
C HIS A 6 17.79 14.77 20.38
N ILE A 7 18.24 14.02 19.36
CA ILE A 7 17.66 14.12 18.02
C ILE A 7 16.19 13.65 18.00
N ILE A 8 15.87 12.56 18.69
CA ILE A 8 14.49 12.05 18.81
C ILE A 8 13.61 13.07 19.53
N LYS A 9 14.10 13.70 20.62
CA LYS A 9 13.36 14.76 21.34
C LYS A 9 13.01 15.90 20.40
N TYR A 10 13.97 16.43 19.65
CA TYR A 10 13.68 17.53 18.70
C TYR A 10 12.77 17.09 17.55
N LYS A 11 12.89 15.84 17.07
CA LYS A 11 11.95 15.29 16.09
C LYS A 11 10.53 15.17 16.64
N LEU A 12 10.38 14.73 17.88
CA LEU A 12 9.08 14.68 18.58
C LEU A 12 8.52 16.09 18.77
N LEU A 13 9.33 17.07 19.17
CA LEU A 13 8.91 18.46 19.28
C LEU A 13 8.48 19.05 17.93
N ILE A 14 9.19 18.73 16.84
CA ILE A 14 8.84 19.12 15.47
C ILE A 14 7.57 18.40 15.00
N PHE A 15 7.41 17.12 15.34
CA PHE A 15 6.24 16.31 14.99
C PHE A 15 4.99 16.80 15.71
N LEU A 16 5.10 17.04 17.01
CA LEU A 16 4.05 17.64 17.85
C LEU A 16 3.84 19.12 17.54
N LYS A 17 4.71 19.72 16.72
CA LYS A 17 4.64 21.11 16.25
C LYS A 17 4.34 22.12 17.36
N LEU A 18 4.88 21.87 18.56
CA LEU A 18 4.61 22.68 19.76
C LEU A 18 5.05 24.16 19.61
N ASN A 19 5.85 24.47 18.57
CA ASN A 19 6.34 25.82 18.26
C ASN A 19 5.83 26.40 16.91
N SER A 20 4.78 25.85 16.29
CA SER A 20 4.21 26.45 15.07
C SER A 20 2.94 27.25 15.36
N GLU A 21 2.81 28.43 14.78
CA GLU A 21 1.59 29.24 14.84
C GLU A 21 0.38 28.43 14.34
N ILE A 22 -0.64 28.33 15.19
CA ILE A 22 -1.88 27.61 14.90
C ILE A 22 -2.70 28.47 13.92
N SER A 23 -2.51 28.25 12.62
CA SER A 23 -3.34 28.89 11.60
C SER A 23 -4.73 28.20 11.49
N PRO A 24 -5.80 28.94 11.18
CA PRO A 24 -7.14 28.36 11.02
C PRO A 24 -7.18 27.32 9.89
N GLY A 25 -6.38 27.52 8.84
CA GLY A 25 -6.23 26.54 7.76
C GLY A 25 -5.57 25.23 8.20
N TYR A 26 -4.68 25.27 9.19
CA TYR A 26 -4.10 24.06 9.79
C TYR A 26 -5.13 23.32 10.65
N LEU A 27 -5.88 24.02 11.51
CA LEU A 27 -6.92 23.41 12.33
C LEU A 27 -7.98 22.71 11.47
N PHE A 28 -8.42 23.34 10.38
CA PHE A 28 -9.36 22.72 9.45
C PHE A 28 -8.79 21.44 8.82
N LYS A 29 -7.52 21.45 8.38
CA LYS A 29 -6.85 20.25 7.83
C LYS A 29 -6.72 19.15 8.89
N ALA A 30 -6.36 19.50 10.12
CA ALA A 30 -6.22 18.55 11.22
C ALA A 30 -7.57 17.92 11.58
N LEU A 31 -8.61 18.73 11.78
CA LEU A 31 -9.98 18.26 12.05
C LEU A 31 -10.50 17.37 10.93
N SER A 32 -10.37 17.81 9.68
CA SER A 32 -10.77 17.02 8.50
C SER A 32 -10.02 15.69 8.45
N SER A 33 -8.70 15.69 8.72
CA SER A 33 -7.94 14.45 8.76
C SER A 33 -8.41 13.52 9.87
N SER A 34 -8.63 14.03 11.08
CA SER A 34 -9.13 13.24 12.21
C SER A 34 -10.51 12.64 11.95
N ILE A 35 -11.39 13.39 11.28
CA ILE A 35 -12.72 12.88 10.86
C ILE A 35 -12.56 11.73 9.87
N VAL A 36 -11.73 11.87 8.84
CA VAL A 36 -11.51 10.81 7.85
C VAL A 36 -10.93 9.56 8.51
N TYR A 37 -9.90 9.73 9.36
CA TYR A 37 -9.32 8.63 10.12
C TYR A 37 -10.34 7.96 11.06
N GLY A 38 -11.17 8.76 11.75
CA GLY A 38 -12.19 8.27 12.67
C GLY A 38 -13.31 7.50 11.98
N ILE A 39 -13.84 8.03 10.87
CA ILE A 39 -14.86 7.33 10.06
C ILE A 39 -14.31 6.02 9.53
N PHE A 40 -13.08 6.02 9.03
CA PHE A 40 -12.45 4.80 8.52
C PHE A 40 -12.19 3.78 9.62
N ALA A 41 -11.67 4.21 10.77
CA ALA A 41 -11.48 3.35 11.94
C ALA A 41 -12.81 2.74 12.41
N TYR A 42 -13.87 3.54 12.50
CA TYR A 42 -15.21 3.05 12.84
C TYR A 42 -15.72 2.04 11.81
N GLY A 43 -15.52 2.30 10.51
CA GLY A 43 -15.87 1.38 9.44
C GLY A 43 -15.11 0.05 9.53
N CYS A 44 -13.81 0.08 9.79
CA CYS A 44 -13.00 -1.13 10.02
C CYS A 44 -13.46 -1.91 11.25
N TYR A 45 -13.76 -1.21 12.35
CA TYR A 45 -14.32 -1.81 13.56
C TYR A 45 -15.64 -2.55 13.25
N PHE A 46 -16.59 -1.85 12.62
CA PHE A 46 -17.91 -2.40 12.28
C PHE A 46 -17.80 -3.59 11.32
N PHE A 47 -16.97 -3.46 10.28
CA PHE A 47 -16.70 -4.53 9.33
C PHE A 47 -16.12 -5.77 10.01
N THR A 48 -15.18 -5.56 10.95
CA THR A 48 -14.54 -6.67 11.68
C THR A 48 -15.56 -7.41 12.54
N MET A 49 -16.40 -6.68 13.29
CA MET A 49 -17.42 -7.25 14.15
C MET A 49 -18.41 -8.11 13.35
N ASN A 50 -18.98 -7.56 12.27
CA ASN A 50 -19.93 -8.29 11.42
C ASN A 50 -19.29 -9.49 10.72
N SER A 51 -18.04 -9.35 10.28
CA SER A 51 -17.32 -10.46 9.64
C SER A 51 -17.07 -11.60 10.63
N MET A 52 -16.71 -11.30 11.87
CA MET A 52 -16.53 -12.30 12.93
C MET A 52 -17.84 -12.99 13.28
N GLU A 53 -18.91 -12.23 13.50
CA GLU A 53 -20.23 -12.79 13.78
C GLU A 53 -20.72 -13.72 12.67
N TYR A 54 -20.56 -13.29 11.41
CA TYR A 54 -20.91 -14.11 10.26
C TYR A 54 -20.07 -15.41 10.20
N LEU A 55 -18.74 -15.33 10.35
CA LEU A 55 -17.86 -16.50 10.20
C LEU A 55 -17.95 -17.48 11.37
N LEU A 56 -18.05 -16.98 12.60
CA LEU A 56 -17.99 -17.78 13.82
C LEU A 56 -19.36 -18.25 14.29
N SER A 57 -20.41 -17.43 14.15
CA SER A 57 -21.77 -17.78 14.59
C SER A 57 -22.67 -18.20 13.43
N GLY A 58 -22.57 -17.52 12.28
CA GLY A 58 -23.40 -17.81 11.10
C GLY A 58 -22.96 -19.09 10.37
N VAL A 59 -21.71 -19.12 9.94
CA VAL A 59 -21.12 -20.26 9.20
C VAL A 59 -20.59 -21.34 10.14
N ASN A 60 -20.30 -21.01 11.40
CA ASN A 60 -19.70 -21.91 12.39
C ASN A 60 -18.41 -22.59 11.89
N ILE A 61 -17.46 -21.80 11.39
CA ILE A 61 -16.16 -22.31 10.91
C ILE A 61 -15.28 -22.85 12.07
N GLY A 62 -15.59 -22.45 13.30
CA GLY A 62 -14.82 -22.80 14.49
C GLY A 62 -13.67 -21.84 14.75
N ALA A 63 -13.40 -21.61 16.05
CA ALA A 63 -12.42 -20.61 16.49
C ALA A 63 -10.99 -20.90 15.99
N PHE A 64 -10.58 -22.17 15.88
CA PHE A 64 -9.23 -22.52 15.44
C PHE A 64 -8.97 -22.15 13.98
N LEU A 65 -9.87 -22.56 13.07
CA LEU A 65 -9.77 -22.24 11.63
C LEU A 65 -9.83 -20.73 11.38
N PHE A 66 -10.68 -20.00 12.11
CA PHE A 66 -10.73 -18.55 12.05
C PHE A 66 -9.36 -17.91 12.31
N HIS A 67 -8.65 -18.36 13.35
CA HIS A 67 -7.31 -17.87 13.66
C HIS A 67 -6.27 -18.29 12.61
N ARG A 68 -6.39 -19.47 12.00
CA ARG A 68 -5.51 -19.85 10.88
C ARG A 68 -5.72 -18.94 9.66
N PHE A 69 -6.95 -18.52 9.35
CA PHE A 69 -7.18 -17.52 8.31
C PHE A 69 -6.54 -16.17 8.66
N ILE A 70 -6.63 -15.74 9.92
CA ILE A 70 -5.87 -14.57 10.39
C ILE A 70 -4.36 -14.76 10.18
N ALA A 71 -3.81 -15.94 10.46
CA ALA A 71 -2.38 -16.23 10.26
C ALA A 71 -1.94 -16.09 8.79
N VAL A 72 -2.80 -16.49 7.84
CA VAL A 72 -2.56 -16.34 6.40
C VAL A 72 -2.56 -14.85 6.00
N ILE A 73 -3.56 -14.10 6.47
CA ILE A 73 -3.65 -12.65 6.22
C ILE A 73 -2.41 -11.93 6.78
N LEU A 74 -2.01 -12.27 8.01
CA LEU A 74 -0.83 -11.72 8.65
C LEU A 74 0.45 -12.07 7.89
N PHE A 75 0.58 -13.28 7.34
CA PHE A 75 1.74 -13.63 6.50
C PHE A 75 1.84 -12.72 5.27
N ILE A 76 0.74 -12.52 4.56
CA ILE A 76 0.69 -11.62 3.39
C ILE A 76 1.05 -10.18 3.80
N PHE A 77 0.54 -9.72 4.93
CA PHE A 77 0.91 -8.41 5.49
C PHE A 77 2.38 -8.33 5.87
N PHE A 78 2.96 -9.38 6.45
CA PHE A 78 4.38 -9.43 6.79
C PHE A 78 5.26 -9.21 5.55
N ILE A 79 5.01 -9.97 4.47
CA ILE A 79 5.74 -9.84 3.20
C ILE A 79 5.55 -8.45 2.60
N THR A 80 4.33 -7.93 2.60
CA THR A 80 4.01 -6.62 2.02
C THR A 80 4.69 -5.48 2.79
N ILE A 81 4.64 -5.49 4.12
CA ILE A 81 5.32 -4.51 4.98
C ILE A 81 6.83 -4.59 4.80
N ASN A 82 7.37 -5.80 4.68
CA ASN A 82 8.79 -6.03 4.50
C ASN A 82 9.30 -5.48 3.15
N ILE A 83 8.64 -5.81 2.02
CA ILE A 83 8.94 -5.27 0.69
C ILE A 83 8.78 -3.75 0.66
N GLY A 84 7.69 -3.23 1.24
CA GLY A 84 7.45 -1.80 1.37
C GLY A 84 8.60 -1.10 2.10
N ASN A 85 9.05 -1.67 3.21
CA ASN A 85 10.16 -1.14 3.98
C ASN A 85 11.50 -1.20 3.25
N ILE A 86 11.77 -2.16 2.36
CA ILE A 86 12.99 -2.15 1.53
C ILE A 86 13.04 -0.88 0.67
N VAL A 87 11.93 -0.58 -0.02
CA VAL A 87 11.85 0.56 -0.95
C VAL A 87 11.89 1.90 -0.21
N VAL A 88 11.11 2.05 0.86
CA VAL A 88 11.07 3.29 1.63
C VAL A 88 12.36 3.49 2.44
N SER A 89 12.97 2.42 2.96
CA SER A 89 14.29 2.46 3.61
C SER A 89 15.37 2.98 2.68
N TYR A 90 15.39 2.58 1.41
CA TYR A 90 16.40 3.09 0.46
C TYR A 90 16.31 4.62 0.31
N SER A 91 15.08 5.10 0.15
CA SER A 91 14.74 6.52 0.04
C SER A 91 15.14 7.33 1.29
N THR A 92 14.88 6.78 2.48
CA THR A 92 15.08 7.47 3.76
C THR A 92 16.50 7.38 4.30
N LEU A 93 17.14 6.21 4.19
CA LEU A 93 18.49 5.94 4.71
C LEU A 93 19.58 6.49 3.80
N TYR A 94 19.43 6.46 2.47
CA TYR A 94 20.52 6.84 1.56
C TYR A 94 20.32 8.18 0.84
N LYS A 95 19.08 8.51 0.44
CA LYS A 95 18.80 9.72 -0.38
C LYS A 95 18.35 10.95 0.43
N SER A 96 18.01 10.81 1.70
CA SER A 96 17.47 11.92 2.49
C SER A 96 18.50 13.04 2.68
N LYS A 97 18.11 14.31 2.45
CA LYS A 97 18.93 15.51 2.74
C LYS A 97 19.46 15.52 4.19
N GLU A 98 18.66 15.02 5.13
CA GLU A 98 19.03 14.92 6.55
C GLU A 98 20.24 13.99 6.77
N VAL A 99 20.41 12.95 5.95
CA VAL A 99 21.53 12.01 6.07
C VAL A 99 22.84 12.72 5.71
N PHE A 100 22.85 13.49 4.63
CA PHE A 100 24.02 14.30 4.25
C PHE A 100 24.40 15.30 5.36
N TYR A 101 23.42 15.92 6.01
CA TYR A 101 23.67 16.80 7.15
C TYR A 101 24.22 16.06 8.37
N PHE A 102 23.66 14.88 8.72
CA PHE A 102 24.15 14.13 9.88
C PHE A 102 25.54 13.54 9.68
N ILE A 103 25.89 13.16 8.45
CA ILE A 103 27.23 12.66 8.11
C ILE A 103 28.29 13.75 8.23
N SER A 104 27.93 15.04 8.02
CA SER A 104 28.86 16.16 8.23
C SER A 104 29.03 16.56 9.70
N LYS A 105 28.38 15.86 10.63
CA LYS A 105 28.50 16.06 12.08
C LYS A 105 29.27 14.88 12.69
N PRO A 106 29.87 15.04 13.89
CA PRO A 106 30.59 13.96 14.58
C PRO A 106 29.61 12.93 15.19
N ILE A 107 28.75 12.34 14.36
CA ILE A 107 27.76 11.33 14.72
C ILE A 107 28.16 10.04 14.01
N SER A 108 28.35 8.96 14.79
CA SER A 108 28.67 7.64 14.22
C SER A 108 27.57 7.14 13.28
N PHE A 109 27.95 6.55 12.15
CA PHE A 109 27.05 5.99 11.13
C PHE A 109 25.98 5.04 11.69
N THR A 110 26.30 4.22 12.69
CA THR A 110 25.32 3.35 13.37
C THR A 110 24.15 4.13 13.98
N LYS A 111 24.43 5.30 14.57
CA LYS A 111 23.40 6.15 15.18
C LYS A 111 22.53 6.81 14.12
N ILE A 112 23.14 7.22 13.01
CA ILE A 112 22.41 7.77 11.86
C ILE A 112 21.45 6.71 11.31
N PHE A 113 21.92 5.48 11.14
CA PHE A 113 21.09 4.35 10.73
C PHE A 113 19.90 4.13 11.68
N ILE A 114 20.15 4.05 13.00
CA ILE A 114 19.07 3.85 14.00
C ILE A 114 18.01 4.95 13.91
N ILE A 115 18.44 6.22 13.91
CA ILE A 115 17.52 7.37 13.85
C ILE A 115 16.68 7.32 12.57
N LYS A 116 17.32 7.05 11.43
CA LYS A 116 16.66 7.02 10.12
C LYS A 116 15.78 5.80 9.93
N PHE A 117 16.16 4.66 10.50
CA PHE A 117 15.33 3.46 10.51
C PHE A 117 14.06 3.71 11.34
N LEU A 118 14.17 4.27 12.54
CA LEU A 118 13.01 4.59 13.37
C LEU A 118 12.12 5.65 12.70
N ASP A 119 12.71 6.69 12.09
CA ASP A 119 11.95 7.65 11.26
C ASP A 119 11.12 6.92 10.21
N ASN A 120 11.76 6.01 9.45
CA ASN A 120 11.11 5.27 8.39
C ASN A 120 9.98 4.38 8.92
N PHE A 121 10.26 3.61 9.97
CA PHE A 121 9.31 2.67 10.54
C PHE A 121 8.04 3.37 11.03
N PHE A 122 8.17 4.40 11.87
CA PHE A 122 7.01 5.10 12.42
C PHE A 122 6.27 5.93 11.36
N TYR A 123 7.00 6.53 10.40
CA TYR A 123 6.38 7.30 9.33
C TYR A 123 5.53 6.42 8.40
N SER A 124 6.08 5.27 7.98
CA SER A 124 5.40 4.35 7.06
C SER A 124 4.30 3.52 7.70
N SER A 125 4.38 3.27 9.02
CA SER A 125 3.48 2.34 9.72
C SER A 125 2.28 2.99 10.41
N SER A 126 2.22 4.32 10.47
CA SER A 126 1.20 5.06 11.24
C SER A 126 -0.23 4.74 10.81
N THR A 127 -0.54 4.80 9.52
CA THR A 127 -1.86 4.46 8.97
C THR A 127 -2.21 3.00 9.21
N LEU A 128 -1.24 2.09 9.06
CA LEU A 128 -1.47 0.67 9.25
C LEU A 128 -1.77 0.34 10.73
N LEU A 129 -1.06 0.96 11.67
CA LEU A 129 -1.33 0.82 13.11
C LEU A 129 -2.74 1.28 13.48
N LEU A 130 -3.24 2.35 12.86
CA LEU A 130 -4.61 2.81 13.06
C LEU A 130 -5.64 1.78 12.56
N ILE A 131 -5.42 1.24 11.36
CA ILE A 131 -6.32 0.22 10.78
C ILE A 131 -6.32 -1.04 11.63
N VAL A 132 -5.13 -1.56 11.98
CA VAL A 132 -5.02 -2.75 12.82
C VAL A 132 -5.58 -2.49 14.22
N GLY A 133 -5.39 -1.30 14.79
CA GLY A 133 -6.01 -0.91 16.05
C GLY A 133 -7.54 -0.96 15.99
N ALA A 134 -8.15 -0.46 14.92
CA ALA A 134 -9.59 -0.56 14.71
C ALA A 134 -10.08 -2.01 14.57
N ILE A 135 -9.31 -2.86 13.88
CA ILE A 135 -9.61 -4.29 13.78
C ILE A 135 -9.50 -4.97 15.15
N MET A 136 -8.48 -4.64 15.95
CA MET A 136 -8.33 -5.18 17.31
C MET A 136 -9.43 -4.68 18.25
N LEU A 137 -9.94 -3.47 18.06
CA LEU A 137 -11.13 -3.00 18.78
C LEU A 137 -12.34 -3.89 18.49
N GLY A 138 -12.59 -4.22 17.21
CA GLY A 138 -13.68 -5.11 16.81
C GLY A 138 -13.52 -6.52 17.35
N TYR A 139 -12.28 -7.03 17.29
CA TYR A 139 -11.90 -8.32 17.85
C TYR A 139 -12.17 -8.41 19.36
N GLY A 140 -11.71 -7.41 20.12
CA GLY A 140 -11.84 -7.39 21.57
C GLY A 140 -13.29 -7.33 22.02
N ILE A 141 -14.11 -6.52 21.36
CA ILE A 141 -15.54 -6.41 21.67
C ILE A 141 -16.29 -7.71 21.33
N TYR A 142 -16.03 -8.32 20.17
CA TYR A 142 -16.69 -9.57 19.77
C TYR A 142 -16.42 -10.72 20.75
N PHE A 143 -15.19 -10.86 21.23
CA PHE A 143 -14.82 -11.89 22.21
C PHE A 143 -15.05 -11.49 23.69
N ASN A 144 -15.67 -10.33 23.95
CA ASN A 144 -15.87 -9.78 25.30
C ASN A 144 -14.58 -9.70 26.13
N LEU A 145 -13.49 -9.24 25.51
CA LEU A 145 -12.19 -9.10 26.17
C LEU A 145 -12.12 -7.82 26.99
N ASP A 146 -11.42 -7.90 28.13
CA ASP A 146 -11.21 -6.78 29.04
C ASP A 146 -10.41 -5.63 28.40
N TRP A 147 -10.53 -4.44 28.98
CA TRP A 147 -9.88 -3.21 28.47
C TRP A 147 -8.35 -3.31 28.31
N TYR A 148 -7.66 -4.15 29.10
CA TYR A 148 -6.21 -4.32 29.00
C TYR A 148 -5.78 -5.07 27.73
N PHE A 149 -6.68 -5.78 27.05
CA PHE A 149 -6.41 -6.43 25.77
C PHE A 149 -5.96 -5.44 24.69
N TYR A 150 -6.57 -4.25 24.62
CA TYR A 150 -6.30 -3.27 23.56
C TYR A 150 -4.84 -2.75 23.59
N PRO A 151 -4.29 -2.27 24.71
CA PRO A 151 -2.89 -1.87 24.75
C PRO A 151 -1.93 -3.06 24.62
N ILE A 152 -2.25 -4.23 25.17
CA ILE A 152 -1.39 -5.42 25.08
C ILE A 152 -1.32 -5.96 23.64
N SER A 153 -2.45 -6.06 22.95
CA SER A 153 -2.48 -6.52 21.55
C SER A 153 -1.71 -5.57 20.63
N LEU A 154 -1.88 -4.26 20.79
CA LEU A 154 -1.16 -3.28 19.97
C LEU A 154 0.35 -3.27 20.25
N ILE A 155 0.76 -3.16 21.53
CA ILE A 155 2.16 -2.95 21.90
C ILE A 155 2.93 -4.25 22.03
N GLY A 156 2.29 -5.32 22.53
CA GLY A 156 2.93 -6.61 22.79
C GLY A 156 2.86 -7.60 21.63
N ILE A 157 1.88 -7.46 20.73
CA ILE A 157 1.65 -8.43 19.64
C ILE A 157 1.90 -7.79 18.27
N ILE A 158 1.14 -6.75 17.91
CA ILE A 158 1.16 -6.16 16.57
C ILE A 158 2.43 -5.35 16.31
N LEU A 159 2.83 -4.46 17.22
CA LEU A 159 4.00 -3.61 17.02
C LEU A 159 5.29 -4.42 16.87
N PRO A 160 5.59 -5.44 17.71
CA PRO A 160 6.78 -6.28 17.54
C PRO A 160 6.76 -7.07 16.22
N PHE A 161 5.59 -7.54 15.80
CA PHE A 161 5.39 -8.22 14.53
C PHE A 161 5.65 -7.30 13.33
N MET A 162 5.18 -6.05 13.37
CA MET A 162 5.49 -5.08 12.33
C MET A 162 6.98 -4.69 12.34
N PHE A 163 7.56 -4.57 13.54
CA PHE A 163 8.94 -4.15 13.73
C PHE A 163 9.95 -5.22 13.28
N THR A 164 9.64 -6.52 13.41
CA THR A 164 10.41 -7.61 12.79
C THR A 164 10.41 -7.46 11.26
N ALA A 165 9.23 -7.28 10.66
CA ALA A 165 9.09 -7.09 9.21
C ALA A 165 9.86 -5.87 8.71
N GLY A 166 9.78 -4.73 9.41
CA GLY A 166 10.53 -3.52 9.07
C GLY A 166 12.04 -3.70 9.17
N SER A 167 12.51 -4.32 10.27
CA SER A 167 13.93 -4.56 10.53
C SER A 167 14.54 -5.53 9.51
N LEU A 168 13.83 -6.61 9.18
CA LEU A 168 14.23 -7.52 8.08
C LEU A 168 14.31 -6.79 6.74
N GLY A 169 13.38 -5.87 6.46
CA GLY A 169 13.41 -5.08 5.23
C GLY A 169 14.67 -4.22 5.13
N ALA A 170 15.08 -3.59 6.24
CA ALA A 170 16.33 -2.83 6.30
C ALA A 170 17.58 -3.72 6.15
N ILE A 171 17.58 -4.94 6.73
CA ILE A 171 18.65 -5.93 6.56
C ILE A 171 18.77 -6.34 5.09
N ILE A 172 17.65 -6.70 4.46
CA ILE A 172 17.61 -7.10 3.06
C ILE A 172 18.13 -5.96 2.19
N LEU A 173 17.73 -4.71 2.46
CA LEU A 173 18.26 -3.55 1.75
C LEU A 173 19.79 -3.43 1.86
N LEU A 174 20.37 -3.59 3.05
CA LEU A 174 21.83 -3.54 3.24
C LEU A 174 22.52 -4.64 2.42
N ILE A 175 21.93 -5.84 2.36
CA ILE A 175 22.42 -6.95 1.55
C ILE A 175 22.30 -6.62 0.06
N VAL A 176 21.16 -6.07 -0.38
CA VAL A 176 20.92 -5.66 -1.77
C VAL A 176 22.01 -4.72 -2.24
N LEU A 177 22.26 -3.66 -1.48
CA LEU A 177 23.22 -2.62 -1.85
C LEU A 177 24.65 -3.12 -1.85
N LYS A 178 24.98 -4.02 -0.92
CA LYS A 178 26.32 -4.63 -0.87
C LYS A 178 26.56 -5.61 -2.02
N LEU A 179 25.54 -6.36 -2.42
CA LEU A 179 25.65 -7.30 -3.54
C LEU A 179 25.55 -6.59 -4.89
N SER A 180 24.79 -5.49 -4.97
CA SER A 180 24.60 -4.76 -6.22
C SER A 180 25.89 -4.09 -6.70
N SER A 181 26.78 -3.69 -5.79
CA SER A 181 28.11 -3.18 -6.15
C SER A 181 29.02 -4.24 -6.77
N LYS A 182 28.75 -5.53 -6.56
CA LYS A 182 29.52 -6.65 -7.13
C LYS A 182 28.91 -7.28 -8.38
N ILE A 183 27.61 -7.56 -8.36
CA ILE A 183 26.92 -8.39 -9.36
C ILE A 183 25.95 -7.55 -10.23
N GLY A 184 25.74 -6.28 -9.87
CA GLY A 184 24.82 -5.36 -10.54
C GLY A 184 23.39 -5.41 -9.98
N MET A 185 22.74 -4.25 -9.93
CA MET A 185 21.42 -4.07 -9.30
C MET A 185 20.33 -4.97 -9.89
N LYS A 186 20.32 -5.15 -11.22
CA LYS A 186 19.29 -5.95 -11.90
C LYS A 186 19.28 -7.41 -11.43
N LYS A 187 20.46 -8.06 -11.39
CA LYS A 187 20.59 -9.47 -10.98
C LYS A 187 20.21 -9.68 -9.51
N VAL A 188 20.57 -8.73 -8.65
CA VAL A 188 20.23 -8.79 -7.22
C VAL A 188 18.72 -8.66 -7.01
N LEU A 189 18.08 -7.68 -7.67
CA LEU A 189 16.63 -7.49 -7.58
C LEU A 189 15.86 -8.69 -8.13
N THR A 190 16.28 -9.29 -9.25
CA THR A 190 15.62 -10.50 -9.79
C THR A 190 15.75 -11.69 -8.84
N THR A 191 16.92 -11.86 -8.22
CA THR A 191 17.16 -12.95 -7.25
C THR A 191 16.28 -12.79 -6.01
N ILE A 192 16.17 -11.56 -5.48
CA ILE A 192 15.33 -11.28 -4.32
C ILE A 192 13.84 -11.45 -4.65
N GLY A 193 13.41 -10.97 -5.82
CA GLY A 193 12.03 -11.19 -6.29
C GLY A 193 11.69 -12.68 -6.36
N LEU A 194 12.61 -13.51 -6.85
CA LEU A 194 12.45 -14.96 -6.91
C LEU A 194 12.39 -15.59 -5.50
N ILE A 195 13.20 -15.13 -4.55
CA ILE A 195 13.15 -15.57 -3.15
C ILE A 195 11.77 -15.26 -2.53
N TYR A 196 11.22 -14.06 -2.74
CA TYR A 196 9.88 -13.74 -2.25
C TYR A 196 8.80 -14.59 -2.90
N ALA A 197 8.87 -14.80 -4.21
CA ALA A 197 7.91 -15.65 -4.93
C ALA A 197 7.93 -17.07 -4.38
N ILE A 198 9.13 -17.66 -4.20
CA ILE A 198 9.30 -18.97 -3.57
C ILE A 198 8.75 -18.96 -2.14
N SER A 199 9.02 -17.93 -1.33
CA SER A 199 8.51 -17.89 0.05
C SER A 199 6.99 -17.91 0.12
N VAL A 200 6.30 -17.23 -0.80
CA VAL A 200 4.84 -17.18 -0.86
C VAL A 200 4.28 -18.53 -1.32
N LEU A 201 4.88 -19.13 -2.36
CA LEU A 201 4.49 -20.44 -2.85
C LEU A 201 4.71 -21.53 -1.80
N SER A 202 5.89 -21.55 -1.16
CA SER A 202 6.19 -22.49 -0.08
C SER A 202 5.23 -22.33 1.08
N TYR A 203 4.89 -21.11 1.49
CA TYR A 203 3.91 -20.89 2.55
C TYR A 203 2.52 -21.42 2.16
N TYR A 204 2.07 -21.19 0.92
CA TYR A 204 0.80 -21.72 0.43
C TYR A 204 0.76 -23.26 0.48
N PHE A 205 1.80 -23.94 -0.01
CA PHE A 205 1.87 -25.39 0.01
C PHE A 205 1.99 -25.98 1.42
N LEU A 206 2.75 -25.34 2.32
CA LEU A 206 2.91 -25.79 3.71
C LEU A 206 1.67 -25.55 4.56
N SER A 207 0.96 -24.44 4.33
CA SER A 207 -0.27 -24.06 5.04
C SER A 207 -1.49 -24.84 4.54
N SER A 208 -1.49 -25.20 3.24
CA SER A 208 -2.54 -25.96 2.55
C SER A 208 -3.95 -25.67 3.11
N PRO A 209 -4.48 -24.43 2.98
CA PRO A 209 -5.68 -24.02 3.72
C PRO A 209 -6.89 -24.92 3.50
N ALA A 210 -7.06 -25.49 2.29
CA ALA A 210 -8.14 -26.41 1.97
C ALA A 210 -8.03 -27.75 2.72
N GLU A 211 -6.83 -28.31 2.78
CA GLU A 211 -6.57 -29.57 3.52
C GLU A 211 -6.72 -29.35 5.03
N MET A 212 -6.29 -28.19 5.53
CA MET A 212 -6.45 -27.82 6.95
C MET A 212 -7.93 -27.75 7.34
N VAL A 213 -8.77 -27.14 6.49
CA VAL A 213 -10.22 -27.12 6.71
C VAL A 213 -10.76 -28.54 6.80
N GLN A 214 -10.45 -29.40 5.83
CA GLN A 214 -10.93 -30.79 5.83
C GLN A 214 -10.55 -31.55 7.11
N LYS A 215 -9.27 -31.50 7.51
CA LYS A 215 -8.77 -32.20 8.72
C LYS A 215 -9.44 -31.72 10.01
N VAL A 216 -9.81 -30.45 10.10
CA VAL A 216 -10.52 -29.93 11.27
C VAL A 216 -11.98 -30.37 11.26
N PHE A 217 -12.62 -30.40 10.09
CA PHE A 217 -14.01 -30.86 9.95
C PHE A 217 -14.20 -32.34 10.26
N ASP A 218 -13.14 -33.17 10.19
CA ASP A 218 -13.18 -34.56 10.67
C ASP A 218 -13.53 -34.67 12.17
N TYR A 219 -13.35 -33.60 12.95
CA TYR A 219 -13.68 -33.52 14.37
C TYR A 219 -15.05 -32.86 14.65
N TYR A 220 -15.89 -32.66 13.62
CA TYR A 220 -17.23 -32.11 13.79
C TYR A 220 -18.09 -32.98 14.72
N PRO A 221 -18.80 -32.41 15.72
CA PRO A 221 -19.10 -30.97 15.93
C PRO A 221 -18.10 -30.21 16.83
N ASN A 222 -17.05 -30.84 17.35
CA ASN A 222 -16.10 -30.24 18.30
C ASN A 222 -14.98 -29.41 17.64
N ILE A 223 -15.32 -28.62 16.62
CA ILE A 223 -14.38 -27.80 15.82
C ILE A 223 -13.85 -26.54 16.54
N ASN A 224 -14.28 -26.30 17.78
CA ASN A 224 -13.85 -25.17 18.61
C ASN A 224 -12.60 -25.46 19.46
N ALA A 225 -12.11 -26.70 19.45
CA ALA A 225 -10.90 -27.12 20.14
C ALA A 225 -9.62 -26.56 19.47
N TYR A 226 -8.49 -26.70 20.14
CA TYR A 226 -7.20 -26.32 19.58
C TYR A 226 -6.59 -27.48 18.78
N PHE A 227 -6.39 -27.29 17.49
CA PHE A 227 -5.85 -28.30 16.58
C PHE A 227 -4.42 -27.98 16.09
N GLY A 228 -3.60 -27.32 16.92
CA GLY A 228 -2.22 -26.96 16.54
C GLY A 228 -1.29 -28.16 16.27
N PHE A 229 -1.71 -29.37 16.59
CA PHE A 229 -1.01 -30.61 16.20
C PHE A 229 -1.19 -30.95 14.71
N LEU A 230 -2.21 -30.40 14.05
CA LEU A 230 -2.42 -30.54 12.60
C LEU A 230 -1.54 -29.56 11.79
N ASP A 231 -1.04 -28.50 12.43
CA ASP A 231 -0.16 -27.52 11.79
C ASP A 231 1.22 -28.13 11.50
N ASN A 232 1.76 -27.81 10.31
CA ASN A 232 3.13 -28.12 9.96
C ASN A 232 4.13 -27.41 10.89
N ASP A 233 5.17 -28.12 11.34
CA ASP A 233 6.15 -27.59 12.31
C ASP A 233 6.93 -26.38 11.80
N PHE A 234 7.16 -26.25 10.48
CA PHE A 234 7.83 -25.07 9.92
C PHE A 234 6.98 -23.80 10.05
N LEU A 235 5.65 -23.92 10.03
CA LEU A 235 4.76 -22.77 10.18
C LEU A 235 4.80 -22.22 11.61
N LYS A 236 5.03 -23.08 12.60
CA LYS A 236 5.15 -22.71 14.02
C LYS A 236 6.35 -21.81 14.31
N LEU A 237 7.32 -21.73 13.39
CA LEU A 237 8.50 -20.86 13.49
C LEU A 237 8.27 -19.45 12.92
N LEU A 238 7.12 -19.18 12.30
CA LEU A 238 6.87 -17.91 11.62
C LEU A 238 6.18 -16.88 12.55
N PRO A 239 6.52 -15.58 12.44
CA PRO A 239 5.92 -14.54 13.27
C PRO A 239 4.39 -14.44 13.18
N ASN A 240 3.80 -14.71 12.01
CA ASN A 240 2.35 -14.69 11.82
C ASN A 240 1.63 -15.79 12.60
N TYR A 241 2.30 -16.92 12.84
CA TYR A 241 1.79 -18.01 13.67
C TYR A 241 1.70 -17.57 15.13
N TRP A 242 2.78 -17.00 15.68
CA TRP A 242 2.83 -16.56 17.08
C TRP A 242 1.77 -15.51 17.38
N VAL A 243 1.57 -14.55 16.47
CA VAL A 243 0.49 -13.57 16.59
C VAL A 243 -0.88 -14.26 16.60
N SER A 244 -1.15 -15.14 15.65
CA SER A 244 -2.44 -15.83 15.57
C SER A 244 -2.73 -16.71 16.79
N ASP A 245 -1.76 -17.50 17.25
CA ASP A 245 -1.90 -18.35 18.45
C ASP A 245 -2.08 -17.51 19.72
N SER A 246 -1.35 -16.40 19.85
CA SER A 246 -1.54 -15.50 20.99
C SER A 246 -2.97 -14.95 21.04
N LEU A 247 -3.54 -14.55 19.89
CA LEU A 247 -4.92 -14.09 19.79
C LEU A 247 -5.92 -15.22 20.10
N PHE A 248 -5.66 -16.44 19.59
CA PHE A 248 -6.51 -17.61 19.86
C PHE A 248 -6.62 -17.89 21.36
N TRP A 249 -5.49 -18.01 22.06
CA TRP A 249 -5.50 -18.34 23.48
C TRP A 249 -6.09 -17.22 24.34
N ILE A 250 -5.87 -15.96 23.95
CA ILE A 250 -6.53 -14.81 24.58
C ILE A 250 -8.06 -14.87 24.38
N SER A 251 -8.54 -15.21 23.18
CA SER A 251 -9.99 -15.33 22.91
C SER A 251 -10.68 -16.42 23.74
N LYS A 252 -9.91 -17.39 24.22
CA LYS A 252 -10.37 -18.48 25.10
C LYS A 252 -10.15 -18.18 26.59
N GLY A 253 -9.69 -16.98 26.95
CA GLY A 253 -9.40 -16.59 28.34
C GLY A 253 -8.15 -17.22 28.95
N SER A 254 -7.35 -17.95 28.16
CA SER A 254 -6.17 -18.69 28.63
C SER A 254 -4.87 -17.90 28.39
N TYR A 255 -4.68 -16.80 29.12
CA TYR A 255 -3.53 -15.91 28.96
C TYR A 255 -2.17 -16.62 29.14
N GLU A 256 -2.08 -17.58 30.08
CA GLU A 256 -0.88 -18.38 30.33
C GLU A 256 -0.34 -19.07 29.08
N ARG A 257 -1.24 -19.56 28.22
CA ARG A 257 -0.88 -20.22 26.95
C ARG A 257 -0.54 -19.23 25.84
N ALA A 258 -1.01 -17.98 25.93
CA ALA A 258 -0.70 -16.92 24.98
C ALA A 258 0.69 -16.31 25.20
N PHE A 259 1.13 -16.22 26.47
CA PHE A 259 2.39 -15.55 26.85
C PHE A 259 3.64 -16.07 26.12
N PRO A 260 3.87 -17.39 25.95
CA PRO A 260 5.05 -17.89 25.24
C PRO A 260 5.14 -17.37 23.80
N PHE A 261 4.01 -17.33 23.08
CA PHE A 261 3.97 -16.82 21.70
C PHE A 261 4.25 -15.33 21.63
N MET A 262 3.66 -14.54 22.54
CA MET A 262 3.94 -13.10 22.64
C MET A 262 5.42 -12.85 22.99
N TYR A 263 5.99 -13.62 23.91
CA TYR A 263 7.38 -13.53 24.32
C TYR A 263 8.36 -13.83 23.17
N VAL A 264 8.13 -14.92 22.43
CA VAL A 264 8.95 -15.28 21.26
C VAL A 264 8.85 -14.19 20.19
N ASN A 265 7.66 -13.63 19.94
CA ASN A 265 7.48 -12.52 19.00
C ASN A 265 8.30 -11.28 19.41
N ILE A 266 8.22 -10.86 20.68
CA ILE A 266 9.00 -9.70 21.18
C ILE A 266 10.51 -9.94 21.07
N ILE A 267 11.00 -11.11 21.50
CA ILE A 267 12.42 -11.44 21.44
C ILE A 267 12.92 -11.52 20.01
N SER A 268 12.15 -12.12 19.11
CA SER A 268 12.50 -12.17 17.70
C SER A 268 12.65 -10.75 17.12
N SER A 269 11.75 -9.83 17.50
CA SER A 269 11.79 -8.42 17.10
C SER A 269 13.05 -7.72 17.53
N ILE A 270 13.41 -7.86 18.81
CA ILE A 270 14.64 -7.30 19.37
C ILE A 270 15.87 -7.92 18.68
N SER A 271 15.88 -9.23 18.48
CA SER A 271 17.00 -9.97 17.91
C SER A 271 17.27 -9.55 16.46
N VAL A 272 16.24 -9.50 15.62
CA VAL A 272 16.34 -9.04 14.23
C VAL A 272 16.82 -7.59 14.18
N PHE A 273 16.32 -6.72 15.06
CA PHE A 273 16.75 -5.33 15.12
C PHE A 273 18.23 -5.19 15.52
N LEU A 274 18.70 -5.97 16.48
CA LEU A 274 20.12 -6.01 16.86
C LEU A 274 21.00 -6.50 15.70
N ILE A 275 20.54 -7.50 14.94
CA ILE A 275 21.22 -7.95 13.72
C ILE A 275 21.28 -6.81 12.69
N ALA A 276 20.19 -6.06 12.52
CA ALA A 276 20.16 -4.89 11.62
C ALA A 276 21.19 -3.83 12.05
N ILE A 277 21.29 -3.53 13.34
CA ILE A 277 22.29 -2.60 13.89
C ILE A 277 23.71 -3.11 13.65
N PHE A 278 23.96 -4.39 13.89
CA PHE A 278 25.28 -5.00 13.69
C PHE A 278 25.72 -4.95 12.22
N LEU A 279 24.83 -5.29 11.29
CA LEU A 279 25.09 -5.18 9.86
C LEU A 279 25.26 -3.73 9.42
N ALA A 280 24.47 -2.81 9.95
CA ALA A 280 24.62 -1.38 9.68
C ALA A 280 25.98 -0.86 10.17
N HIS A 281 26.42 -1.25 11.37
CA HIS A 281 27.73 -0.87 11.89
C HIS A 281 28.85 -1.29 10.92
N LYS A 282 28.78 -2.49 10.34
CA LYS A 282 29.79 -3.00 9.41
C LYS A 282 29.67 -2.41 8.00
N TRP A 283 28.47 -2.24 7.46
CA TRP A 283 28.27 -2.03 6.01
C TRP A 283 27.65 -0.69 5.65
N TYR A 284 27.00 0.02 6.57
CA TYR A 284 26.23 1.23 6.22
C TYR A 284 27.12 2.33 5.65
N TYR A 285 28.26 2.62 6.28
CA TYR A 285 29.21 3.61 5.74
C TYR A 285 29.73 3.21 4.35
N LYS A 286 30.16 1.95 4.21
CA LYS A 286 30.73 1.44 2.96
C LYS A 286 29.72 1.50 1.80
N THR A 287 28.50 1.01 2.03
CA THR A 287 27.42 1.06 1.02
C THR A 287 27.02 2.50 0.67
N TRP A 288 27.04 3.42 1.64
CA TRP A 288 26.76 4.83 1.39
C TRP A 288 27.88 5.52 0.58
N ALA A 289 29.14 5.20 0.87
CA ALA A 289 30.28 5.71 0.12
C ALA A 289 30.29 5.21 -1.33
N GLU A 290 30.10 3.91 -1.54
CA GLU A 290 29.99 3.29 -2.87
C GLU A 290 28.84 3.92 -3.69
N TYR A 291 27.69 4.16 -3.06
CA TYR A 291 26.57 4.86 -3.68
C TYR A 291 26.92 6.30 -4.09
N SER A 292 27.59 7.05 -3.21
CA SER A 292 27.95 8.44 -3.45
C SER A 292 28.96 8.59 -4.60
N VAL A 293 29.94 7.68 -4.69
CA VAL A 293 30.97 7.66 -5.74
C VAL A 293 30.41 7.19 -7.10
N SER A 294 29.47 6.25 -7.11
CA SER A 294 28.80 5.82 -8.35
C SER A 294 28.02 6.97 -9.00
N ASN A 295 27.45 7.90 -8.21
CA ASN A 295 26.71 9.05 -8.75
C ASN A 295 27.62 10.18 -9.24
N SER A 296 28.83 10.34 -8.69
CA SER A 296 29.78 11.38 -9.14
C SER A 296 30.53 10.97 -10.40
N THR A 297 30.87 9.68 -10.54
CA THR A 297 31.59 9.14 -11.72
C THR A 297 30.72 9.05 -12.98
N LEU A 298 29.40 8.83 -12.84
CA LEU A 298 28.46 8.85 -13.97
C LEU A 298 28.27 10.24 -14.58
N LYS A 299 28.55 11.33 -13.85
CA LYS A 299 28.48 12.70 -14.39
C LYS A 299 29.61 13.05 -15.36
N LEU A 300 30.66 12.22 -15.45
CA LEU A 300 31.85 12.48 -16.29
C LEU A 300 31.86 11.67 -17.59
N LYS A 301 30.92 10.75 -17.80
CA LYS A 301 30.72 10.12 -19.12
C LYS A 301 29.69 10.92 -19.90
N ASP A 302 30.19 11.87 -20.69
CA ASP A 302 29.50 12.47 -21.84
C ASP A 302 29.14 11.39 -22.87
N LYS A 303 28.18 10.53 -22.53
CA LYS A 303 27.47 9.77 -23.54
C LYS A 303 26.41 10.69 -24.13
N LYS A 304 26.73 11.24 -25.31
CA LYS A 304 25.78 11.79 -26.27
C LYS A 304 24.82 10.68 -26.74
N ASP A 305 23.98 10.15 -25.85
CA ASP A 305 23.02 9.11 -26.23
C ASP A 305 21.75 9.76 -26.77
N SER A 306 21.79 9.88 -28.10
CA SER A 306 20.79 10.31 -29.07
C SER A 306 19.56 9.37 -29.15
N ILE A 307 19.08 8.80 -28.05
CA ILE A 307 17.96 7.85 -28.07
C ILE A 307 16.60 8.59 -28.11
N PHE A 308 16.55 9.84 -27.63
CA PHE A 308 15.32 10.65 -27.59
C PHE A 308 15.33 11.88 -28.51
N ASN A 309 16.27 11.95 -29.46
CA ASN A 309 16.22 12.93 -30.54
C ASN A 309 15.19 12.48 -31.60
N LEU A 310 13.90 12.51 -31.22
CA LEU A 310 12.80 12.58 -32.19
C LEU A 310 13.00 13.89 -32.97
N LYS A 311 13.63 13.81 -34.14
CA LYS A 311 13.91 14.97 -35.01
C LYS A 311 12.67 15.47 -35.76
N SER A 312 11.56 14.74 -35.69
CA SER A 312 10.29 15.08 -36.33
C SER A 312 9.14 14.68 -35.40
N SER A 313 8.83 15.51 -34.41
CA SER A 313 7.63 15.32 -33.59
C SER A 313 6.49 16.17 -34.14
N VAL A 314 5.26 15.65 -34.08
CA VAL A 314 4.02 16.36 -34.45
C VAL A 314 3.62 17.40 -33.40
N LEU A 315 4.31 17.44 -32.26
CA LEU A 315 3.99 18.30 -31.12
C LEU A 315 4.73 19.64 -31.23
N ASN A 316 4.06 20.72 -30.83
CA ASN A 316 4.72 22.03 -30.65
C ASN A 316 5.97 21.89 -29.76
N GLY A 317 7.05 22.61 -30.07
CA GLY A 317 8.36 22.46 -29.41
C GLY A 317 8.31 22.55 -27.87
N ILE A 318 7.41 23.37 -27.31
CA ILE A 318 7.19 23.45 -25.85
C ILE A 318 6.60 22.16 -25.30
N ASN A 319 5.56 21.61 -25.93
CA ASN A 319 4.91 20.37 -25.50
C ASN A 319 5.86 19.18 -25.59
N GLU A 320 6.63 19.12 -26.68
CA GLU A 320 7.66 18.10 -26.86
C GLU A 320 8.73 18.17 -25.77
N SER A 321 9.18 19.38 -25.42
CA SER A 321 10.18 19.57 -24.36
C SER A 321 9.68 19.08 -22.99
N ILE A 322 8.40 19.30 -22.68
CA ILE A 322 7.78 18.84 -21.42
C ILE A 322 7.72 17.31 -21.41
N VAL A 323 7.22 16.69 -22.48
CA VAL A 323 7.13 15.23 -22.59
C VAL A 323 8.51 14.58 -22.48
N LYS A 324 9.50 15.08 -23.23
CA LYS A 324 10.88 14.59 -23.15
C LYS A 324 11.45 14.74 -21.75
N ARG A 325 11.23 15.89 -21.10
CA ARG A 325 11.68 16.13 -19.72
C ARG A 325 11.10 15.10 -18.76
N GLU A 326 9.79 14.87 -18.79
CA GLU A 326 9.13 13.93 -17.87
C GLU A 326 9.62 12.49 -18.08
N ILE A 327 9.68 12.02 -19.34
CA ILE A 327 10.16 10.67 -19.66
C ILE A 327 11.61 10.50 -19.21
N LEU A 328 12.49 11.47 -19.51
CA LEU A 328 13.89 11.40 -19.12
C LEU A 328 14.07 11.43 -17.60
N LEU A 329 13.31 12.26 -16.87
CA LEU A 329 13.36 12.29 -15.41
C LEU A 329 12.91 10.96 -14.80
N PHE A 330 11.85 10.36 -15.34
CA PHE A 330 11.32 9.08 -14.86
C PHE A 330 12.34 7.94 -15.01
N PHE A 331 12.99 7.81 -16.19
CA PHE A 331 14.04 6.82 -16.40
C PHE A 331 15.34 7.11 -15.62
N ARG A 332 15.62 8.38 -15.33
CA ARG A 332 16.79 8.80 -14.52
C ARG A 332 16.61 8.59 -13.03
N GLU A 333 15.39 8.34 -12.55
CA GLU A 333 15.08 8.03 -11.15
C GLU A 333 14.76 6.53 -10.98
N PRO A 334 15.77 5.66 -10.69
CA PRO A 334 15.58 4.21 -10.60
C PRO A 334 14.46 3.80 -9.64
N ASN A 335 14.26 4.58 -8.59
CA ASN A 335 13.24 4.35 -7.58
C ASN A 335 11.83 4.32 -8.15
N GLN A 336 11.54 5.19 -9.12
CA GLN A 336 10.20 5.31 -9.70
C GLN A 336 9.92 4.13 -10.64
N TRP A 337 10.86 3.77 -11.51
CA TRP A 337 10.65 2.63 -12.42
C TRP A 337 10.72 1.28 -11.70
N ILE A 338 11.58 1.11 -10.69
CA ILE A 338 11.58 -0.12 -9.85
C ILE A 338 10.23 -0.28 -9.16
N HIS A 339 9.67 0.80 -8.63
CA HIS A 339 8.36 0.75 -7.98
C HIS A 339 7.24 0.45 -8.96
N LEU A 340 7.25 1.06 -10.14
CA LEU A 340 6.31 0.72 -11.21
C LEU A 340 6.41 -0.77 -11.58
N LEU A 341 7.62 -1.31 -11.73
CA LEU A 341 7.85 -2.72 -12.04
C LEU A 341 7.27 -3.63 -10.96
N VAL A 342 7.51 -3.34 -9.68
CA VAL A 342 6.90 -4.09 -8.56
C VAL A 342 5.37 -4.07 -8.63
N MET A 343 4.77 -2.93 -8.98
CA MET A 343 3.31 -2.82 -9.10
C MET A 343 2.77 -3.59 -10.29
N LEU A 344 3.44 -3.51 -11.45
CA LEU A 344 3.10 -4.31 -12.63
C LEU A 344 3.24 -5.81 -12.35
N PHE A 345 4.25 -6.22 -11.59
CA PHE A 345 4.39 -7.61 -11.16
C PHE A 345 3.21 -8.08 -10.30
N LEU A 346 2.77 -7.27 -9.33
CA LEU A 346 1.58 -7.58 -8.53
C LEU A 346 0.30 -7.64 -9.38
N ILE A 347 0.18 -6.75 -10.38
CA ILE A 347 -0.92 -6.78 -11.35
C ILE A 347 -0.93 -8.10 -12.14
N VAL A 348 0.23 -8.55 -12.63
CA VAL A 348 0.35 -9.81 -13.37
C VAL A 348 -0.06 -10.98 -12.49
N ILE A 349 0.44 -11.05 -11.25
CA ILE A 349 0.05 -12.09 -10.28
C ILE A 349 -1.46 -12.12 -10.10
N PHE A 350 -2.07 -10.95 -9.91
CA PHE A 350 -3.50 -10.84 -9.72
C PHE A 350 -4.30 -11.31 -10.95
N ILE A 351 -3.92 -10.89 -12.16
CA ILE A 351 -4.57 -11.36 -13.39
C ILE A 351 -4.45 -12.89 -13.51
N THR A 352 -3.27 -13.46 -13.27
CA THR A 352 -3.10 -14.93 -13.26
C THR A 352 -3.89 -15.63 -12.16
N SER A 353 -4.10 -14.98 -11.01
CA SER A 353 -4.90 -15.55 -9.93
C SER A 353 -6.39 -15.63 -10.28
N ILE A 354 -6.89 -14.70 -11.10
CA ILE A 354 -8.28 -14.70 -11.60
C ILE A 354 -8.50 -15.79 -12.65
N ALA A 355 -7.51 -16.05 -13.51
CA ALA A 355 -7.63 -17.07 -14.55
C ALA A 355 -7.91 -18.48 -13.97
N GLY A 356 -7.50 -18.74 -12.72
CA GLY A 356 -7.80 -20.01 -12.04
C GLY A 356 -9.24 -20.15 -11.54
N ILE A 357 -10.07 -19.10 -11.59
CA ILE A 357 -11.43 -19.10 -11.03
C ILE A 357 -12.45 -19.72 -12.02
N ASP A 358 -12.08 -19.94 -13.28
CA ASP A 358 -12.95 -20.47 -14.34
C ASP A 358 -13.67 -21.79 -14.01
N MET A 359 -13.01 -22.70 -13.29
CA MET A 359 -13.55 -24.03 -13.03
C MET A 359 -14.59 -24.08 -11.89
N THR A 360 -14.72 -23.02 -11.08
CA THR A 360 -15.67 -22.97 -9.95
C THR A 360 -16.84 -22.02 -10.16
N ILE A 361 -16.72 -21.00 -11.03
CA ILE A 361 -17.76 -19.97 -11.25
C ILE A 361 -18.94 -20.48 -12.08
N LEU A 362 -18.69 -21.25 -13.15
CA LEU A 362 -19.75 -21.72 -14.04
C LEU A 362 -20.74 -22.66 -13.34
N ASN A 363 -20.28 -23.39 -12.31
CA ASN A 363 -21.05 -24.38 -11.57
C ASN A 363 -21.45 -23.95 -10.14
N ALA A 364 -21.16 -22.72 -9.72
CA ALA A 364 -21.57 -22.24 -8.39
C ALA A 364 -23.11 -22.16 -8.29
N TYR A 365 -23.68 -22.81 -7.27
CA TYR A 365 -25.12 -23.00 -7.03
C TYR A 365 -25.88 -21.71 -6.62
N ASN A 366 -25.17 -20.62 -6.28
CA ASN A 366 -25.75 -19.42 -5.68
C ASN A 366 -25.36 -18.10 -6.40
N ASP A 367 -26.36 -17.30 -6.77
CA ASP A 367 -26.24 -16.03 -7.51
C ASP A 367 -25.55 -14.93 -6.69
N TYR A 368 -25.69 -14.97 -5.36
CA TYR A 368 -24.98 -14.08 -4.44
C TYR A 368 -23.47 -14.27 -4.51
N PHE A 369 -23.01 -15.52 -4.64
CA PHE A 369 -21.58 -15.83 -4.68
C PHE A 369 -20.93 -15.33 -5.98
N ARG A 370 -21.62 -15.49 -7.12
CA ARG A 370 -21.18 -14.95 -8.42
C ARG A 370 -21.06 -13.43 -8.39
N THR A 371 -22.05 -12.76 -7.82
CA THR A 371 -22.06 -11.30 -7.64
C THR A 371 -20.91 -10.85 -6.75
N ALA A 372 -20.70 -11.53 -5.61
CA ALA A 372 -19.63 -11.20 -4.68
C ALA A 372 -18.24 -11.32 -5.33
N ILE A 373 -18.01 -12.36 -6.15
CA ILE A 373 -16.74 -12.53 -6.88
C ILE A 373 -16.54 -11.39 -7.88
N TYR A 374 -17.54 -11.08 -8.72
CA TYR A 374 -17.44 -10.00 -9.70
C TYR A 374 -17.14 -8.64 -9.05
N VAL A 375 -17.85 -8.34 -7.96
CA VAL A 375 -17.64 -7.12 -7.18
C VAL A 375 -16.24 -7.13 -6.54
N ALA A 376 -15.78 -8.25 -5.98
CA ALA A 376 -14.44 -8.37 -5.40
C ALA A 376 -13.33 -8.14 -6.44
N VAL A 377 -13.45 -8.71 -7.64
CA VAL A 377 -12.53 -8.47 -8.76
C VAL A 377 -12.51 -6.98 -9.13
N THR A 378 -13.69 -6.35 -9.20
CA THR A 378 -13.81 -4.92 -9.50
C THR A 378 -13.16 -4.05 -8.41
N ILE A 379 -13.40 -4.34 -7.14
CA ILE A 379 -12.76 -3.64 -6.00
C ILE A 379 -11.24 -3.73 -6.13
N PHE A 380 -10.70 -4.92 -6.41
CA PHE A 380 -9.26 -5.12 -6.49
C PHE A 380 -8.63 -4.38 -7.68
N ASN A 381 -9.29 -4.38 -8.85
CA ASN A 381 -8.87 -3.58 -10.01
C ASN A 381 -8.75 -2.09 -9.65
N VAL A 382 -9.79 -1.54 -9.01
CA VAL A 382 -9.84 -0.13 -8.63
C VAL A 382 -8.81 0.18 -7.53
N PHE A 383 -8.58 -0.73 -6.59
CA PHE A 383 -7.52 -0.61 -5.58
C PHE A 383 -6.12 -0.55 -6.18
N LEU A 384 -5.81 -1.40 -7.17
CA LEU A 384 -4.54 -1.37 -7.89
C LEU A 384 -4.30 -0.03 -8.59
N ILE A 385 -5.34 0.52 -9.25
CA ILE A 385 -5.23 1.84 -9.88
C ILE A 385 -5.12 2.97 -8.88
N SER A 386 -5.82 2.91 -7.74
CA SER A 386 -5.65 3.87 -6.66
C SER A 386 -4.21 3.88 -6.15
N SER A 387 -3.63 2.68 -5.93
CA SER A 387 -2.25 2.49 -5.49
C SER A 387 -1.24 3.09 -6.48
N ILE A 388 -1.44 2.94 -7.79
CA ILE A 388 -0.57 3.57 -8.80
C ILE A 388 -0.75 5.09 -8.78
N SER A 389 -2.00 5.56 -8.71
CA SER A 389 -2.33 6.99 -8.74
C SER A 389 -1.71 7.74 -7.57
N ILE A 390 -1.76 7.19 -6.36
CA ILE A 390 -1.16 7.83 -5.18
C ILE A 390 0.38 7.88 -5.25
N ARG A 391 1.03 6.99 -6.00
CA ARG A 391 2.49 6.97 -6.11
C ARG A 391 3.04 7.91 -7.17
N PHE A 392 2.32 8.08 -8.28
CA PHE A 392 2.82 8.88 -9.42
C PHE A 392 2.10 10.22 -9.57
N ILE A 393 0.79 10.29 -9.28
CA ILE A 393 -0.02 11.49 -9.51
C ILE A 393 -0.04 12.39 -8.27
N PHE A 394 -0.19 11.83 -7.07
CA PHE A 394 -0.19 12.62 -5.83
C PHE A 394 1.08 13.50 -5.65
N PRO A 395 2.31 13.01 -5.88
CA PRO A 395 3.51 13.84 -5.70
C PRO A 395 3.78 14.80 -6.87
N LEU A 396 2.99 14.77 -7.94
CA LEU A 396 3.29 15.41 -9.23
C LEU A 396 3.60 16.91 -9.13
N ILE A 397 2.85 17.65 -8.31
CA ILE A 397 3.07 19.10 -8.08
C ILE A 397 4.23 19.31 -7.10
N SER A 398 4.31 18.50 -6.04
CA SER A 398 5.37 18.60 -5.02
C SER A 398 6.76 18.34 -5.60
N LEU A 399 6.86 17.47 -6.60
CA LEU A 399 8.12 17.13 -7.29
C LEU A 399 8.73 18.28 -8.10
N GLU A 400 7.97 19.34 -8.43
CA GLU A 400 8.56 20.56 -9.00
C GLU A 400 9.47 21.29 -8.00
N GLY A 401 9.28 21.02 -6.70
CA GLY A 401 10.17 21.39 -5.61
C GLY A 401 10.56 22.87 -5.57
N GLU A 402 11.81 23.13 -5.19
CA GLU A 402 12.38 24.49 -5.12
C GLU A 402 12.50 25.18 -6.50
N THR A 403 12.31 24.47 -7.62
CA THR A 403 12.28 25.09 -8.96
C THR A 403 10.92 25.65 -9.34
N PHE A 404 9.90 25.48 -8.50
CA PHE A 404 8.55 25.96 -8.75
C PHE A 404 8.46 27.48 -8.95
N TRP A 405 9.32 28.28 -8.29
CA TRP A 405 9.35 29.73 -8.52
C TRP A 405 9.77 30.10 -9.94
N LYS A 406 10.67 29.33 -10.57
CA LYS A 406 11.06 29.54 -11.97
C LYS A 406 9.91 29.29 -12.93
N LEU A 407 9.04 28.33 -12.62
CA LEU A 407 7.83 28.06 -13.39
C LEU A 407 6.79 29.17 -13.24
N ARG A 408 6.72 29.81 -12.08
CA ARG A 408 5.84 30.97 -11.83
C ARG A 408 6.29 32.23 -12.54
N THR A 409 7.60 32.46 -12.65
CA THR A 409 8.16 33.64 -13.31
C THR A 409 8.37 33.48 -14.81
N ALA A 410 8.30 32.25 -15.34
CA ALA A 410 8.39 32.00 -16.76
C ALA A 410 7.14 32.52 -17.51
N PRO A 411 7.28 32.97 -18.77
CA PRO A 411 6.17 33.46 -19.60
C PRO A 411 5.34 32.30 -20.16
N VAL A 412 4.91 31.38 -19.29
CA VAL A 412 4.10 30.21 -19.63
C VAL A 412 2.94 30.07 -18.65
N ASN A 413 1.79 29.65 -19.18
CA ASN A 413 0.61 29.40 -18.34
C ASN A 413 0.86 28.17 -17.46
N LEU A 414 1.07 28.39 -16.16
CA LEU A 414 1.37 27.33 -15.18
C LEU A 414 0.26 26.27 -15.08
N LYS A 415 -1.01 26.65 -15.24
CA LYS A 415 -2.13 25.71 -15.29
C LYS A 415 -2.03 24.77 -16.50
N ASP A 416 -1.70 25.30 -17.66
CA ASP A 416 -1.57 24.52 -18.90
C ASP A 416 -0.37 23.57 -18.82
N LEU A 417 0.76 24.04 -18.28
CA LEU A 417 1.95 23.20 -18.07
C LEU A 417 1.66 22.02 -17.14
N ILE A 418 0.99 22.26 -16.02
CA ILE A 418 0.66 21.20 -15.05
C ILE A 418 -0.43 20.28 -15.59
N PHE A 419 -1.40 20.79 -16.35
CA PHE A 419 -2.39 19.95 -17.01
C PHE A 419 -1.74 19.01 -18.03
N LYS A 420 -0.81 19.50 -18.86
CA LYS A 420 -0.04 18.67 -19.80
C LYS A 420 0.78 17.60 -19.08
N LYS A 421 1.41 17.98 -17.96
CA LYS A 421 2.12 17.02 -17.10
C LYS A 421 1.16 15.95 -16.58
N LEU A 422 0.02 16.35 -16.01
CA LEU A 422 -1.02 15.44 -15.52
C LEU A 422 -1.53 14.51 -16.63
N ALA A 423 -1.72 15.01 -17.85
CA ALA A 423 -2.20 14.23 -18.99
C ALA A 423 -1.27 13.06 -19.34
N ILE A 424 0.06 13.23 -19.24
CA ILE A 424 1.03 12.15 -19.48
C ILE A 424 0.84 11.02 -18.46
N TYR A 425 0.79 11.34 -17.17
CA TYR A 425 0.59 10.34 -16.12
C TYR A 425 -0.83 9.74 -16.16
N PHE A 426 -1.84 10.56 -16.48
CA PHE A 426 -3.21 10.09 -16.69
C PHE A 426 -3.28 9.05 -17.79
N LEU A 427 -2.68 9.28 -18.96
CA LEU A 427 -2.68 8.32 -20.07
C LEU A 427 -2.06 6.99 -19.64
N VAL A 428 -0.91 7.00 -18.97
CA VAL A 428 -0.26 5.78 -18.49
C VAL A 428 -1.16 5.02 -17.51
N VAL A 429 -1.74 5.70 -16.52
CA VAL A 429 -2.63 5.07 -15.52
C VAL A 429 -3.92 4.57 -16.16
N PHE A 430 -4.49 5.34 -17.11
CA PHE A 430 -5.69 4.98 -17.85
C PHE A 430 -5.48 3.70 -18.66
N PHE A 431 -4.42 3.62 -19.45
CA PHE A 431 -4.10 2.41 -20.24
C PHE A 431 -3.87 1.20 -19.35
N ILE A 432 -3.09 1.34 -18.26
CA ILE A 432 -2.90 0.25 -17.30
C ILE A 432 -4.25 -0.18 -16.71
N GLY A 433 -5.13 0.77 -16.35
CA GLY A 433 -6.46 0.48 -15.81
C GLY A 433 -7.36 -0.28 -16.78
N GLN A 434 -7.38 0.12 -18.06
CA GLN A 434 -8.15 -0.59 -19.09
C GLN A 434 -7.61 -2.00 -19.33
N ILE A 435 -6.29 -2.16 -19.43
CA ILE A 435 -5.65 -3.48 -19.58
C ILE A 435 -6.02 -4.41 -18.42
N ILE A 436 -5.92 -3.91 -17.18
CA ILE A 436 -6.30 -4.68 -15.99
C ILE A 436 -7.76 -5.08 -16.05
N SER A 437 -8.67 -4.12 -16.31
CA SER A 437 -10.10 -4.41 -16.40
C SER A 437 -10.42 -5.43 -17.50
N TYR A 438 -9.68 -5.38 -18.62
CA TYR A 438 -9.89 -6.29 -19.75
C TYR A 438 -9.56 -7.73 -19.38
N PHE A 439 -8.35 -7.96 -18.89
CA PHE A 439 -7.93 -9.32 -18.52
C PHE A 439 -8.69 -9.85 -17.29
N SER A 440 -8.97 -9.00 -16.30
CA SER A 440 -9.71 -9.42 -15.10
C SER A 440 -11.17 -9.78 -15.39
N ASN A 441 -11.79 -9.18 -16.41
CA ASN A 441 -13.21 -9.42 -16.74
C ASN A 441 -13.42 -10.31 -17.96
N PHE A 442 -12.36 -10.84 -18.57
CA PHE A 442 -12.43 -11.65 -19.78
C PHE A 442 -13.30 -12.91 -19.62
N HIS A 443 -13.32 -13.47 -18.40
CA HIS A 443 -14.05 -14.69 -18.06
C HIS A 443 -15.54 -14.47 -17.72
N PHE A 444 -15.96 -13.21 -17.59
CA PHE A 444 -17.35 -12.86 -17.31
C PHE A 444 -18.16 -12.66 -18.61
N PRO A 445 -19.50 -12.70 -18.55
CA PRO A 445 -20.36 -12.39 -19.69
C PRO A 445 -19.98 -11.07 -20.38
N VAL A 446 -20.08 -11.05 -21.71
CA VAL A 446 -19.58 -9.94 -22.57
C VAL A 446 -20.20 -8.60 -22.17
N GLU A 447 -21.48 -8.58 -21.79
CA GLU A 447 -22.17 -7.37 -21.33
C GLU A 447 -21.50 -6.78 -20.08
N LEU A 448 -21.22 -7.62 -19.06
CA LEU A 448 -20.54 -7.18 -17.85
C LEU A 448 -19.10 -6.74 -18.14
N ALA A 449 -18.39 -7.43 -19.03
CA ALA A 449 -17.03 -7.05 -19.42
C ALA A 449 -16.99 -5.66 -20.07
N ILE A 450 -17.92 -5.33 -20.96
CA ILE A 450 -18.02 -4.00 -21.59
C ILE A 450 -18.33 -2.92 -20.54
N ILE A 451 -19.29 -3.19 -19.66
CA ILE A 451 -19.66 -2.26 -18.58
C ILE A 451 -18.50 -2.06 -17.61
N ALA A 452 -17.74 -3.11 -17.32
CA ALA A 452 -16.54 -3.01 -16.50
C ALA A 452 -15.45 -2.13 -17.15
N GLN A 453 -15.28 -2.18 -18.47
CA GLN A 453 -14.37 -1.26 -19.18
C GLN A 453 -14.79 0.20 -19.01
N ILE A 454 -16.08 0.48 -19.26
CA ILE A 454 -16.65 1.82 -19.17
C ILE A 454 -16.54 2.35 -17.74
N ASN A 455 -16.96 1.55 -16.76
CA ASN A 455 -16.86 1.90 -15.34
C ASN A 455 -15.40 2.12 -14.93
N MET A 456 -14.47 1.30 -15.41
CA MET A 456 -13.05 1.48 -15.12
C MET A 456 -12.51 2.80 -15.72
N ALA A 457 -12.93 3.16 -16.93
CA ALA A 457 -12.54 4.41 -17.57
C ALA A 457 -12.99 5.60 -16.72
N ILE A 458 -14.25 5.59 -16.28
CA ILE A 458 -14.85 6.63 -15.43
C ILE A 458 -14.17 6.70 -14.06
N VAL A 459 -13.93 5.56 -13.43
CA VAL A 459 -13.28 5.45 -12.11
C VAL A 459 -11.83 5.91 -12.16
N THR A 460 -11.08 5.59 -13.21
CA THR A 460 -9.69 6.06 -13.36
C THR A 460 -9.62 7.58 -13.39
N VAL A 461 -10.54 8.27 -14.07
CA VAL A 461 -10.64 9.74 -14.08
C VAL A 461 -10.87 10.27 -12.67
N ALA A 462 -11.82 9.69 -11.92
CA ALA A 462 -12.09 10.11 -10.54
C ALA A 462 -10.87 9.95 -9.63
N LEU A 463 -10.18 8.80 -9.70
CA LEU A 463 -9.01 8.52 -8.87
C LEU A 463 -7.82 9.41 -9.22
N VAL A 464 -7.57 9.67 -10.50
CA VAL A 464 -6.52 10.61 -10.94
C VAL A 464 -6.81 12.01 -10.42
N SER A 465 -8.04 12.50 -10.59
CA SER A 465 -8.46 13.81 -10.12
C SER A 465 -8.35 13.94 -8.60
N LEU A 466 -8.79 12.94 -7.85
CA LEU A 466 -8.69 12.87 -6.39
C LEU A 466 -7.23 12.95 -5.94
N ASN A 467 -6.34 12.13 -6.53
CA ASN A 467 -4.92 12.12 -6.15
C ASN A 467 -4.21 13.42 -6.52
N PHE A 468 -4.51 13.99 -7.69
CA PHE A 468 -3.95 15.28 -8.11
C PHE A 468 -4.42 16.42 -7.21
N GLY A 469 -5.73 16.49 -6.92
CA GLY A 469 -6.33 17.51 -6.07
C GLY A 469 -5.78 17.47 -4.65
N MET A 470 -5.74 16.29 -4.04
CA MET A 470 -5.18 16.11 -2.70
C MET A 470 -3.67 16.36 -2.66
N GLY A 471 -2.93 15.97 -3.69
CA GLY A 471 -1.52 16.27 -3.85
C GLY A 471 -1.24 17.78 -3.89
N GLY A 472 -2.16 18.56 -4.44
CA GLY A 472 -2.13 20.03 -4.38
C GLY A 472 -2.51 20.60 -3.00
N ILE A 473 -3.53 20.06 -2.33
CA ILE A 473 -3.95 20.52 -0.99
C ILE A 473 -2.84 20.32 0.06
N PHE A 474 -2.12 19.20 -0.05
CA PHE A 474 -1.00 18.81 0.81
C PHE A 474 0.37 19.05 0.16
N LEU A 475 0.47 20.09 -0.67
CA LEU A 475 1.70 20.48 -1.36
C LEU A 475 2.89 20.62 -0.41
N ASN A 476 4.01 19.95 -0.73
CA ASN A 476 5.27 20.08 -0.02
C ASN A 476 6.45 20.18 -0.99
N LEU A 477 6.85 21.40 -1.33
CA LEU A 477 7.93 21.69 -2.28
C LEU A 477 9.35 21.51 -1.70
N LYS A 478 9.48 21.32 -0.38
CA LYS A 478 10.80 21.15 0.26
C LYS A 478 11.33 19.73 0.07
N GLU A 479 10.43 18.77 -0.06
CA GLU A 479 10.73 17.36 -0.24
C GLU A 479 10.93 17.04 -1.72
N LYS A 480 12.08 16.47 -2.07
CA LYS A 480 12.42 16.13 -3.48
C LYS A 480 12.15 14.65 -3.80
N ASN A 481 11.83 13.85 -2.78
CA ASN A 481 11.69 12.41 -2.93
C ASN A 481 10.23 12.00 -3.10
N ALA A 482 9.88 11.48 -4.28
CA ALA A 482 8.54 11.03 -4.63
C ALA A 482 7.97 10.02 -3.61
N ILE A 483 8.78 9.07 -3.16
CA ILE A 483 8.35 8.02 -2.23
C ILE A 483 7.95 8.62 -0.88
N ARG A 484 8.73 9.59 -0.37
CA ARG A 484 8.43 10.22 0.91
C ARG A 484 7.18 11.09 0.84
N ILE A 485 6.95 11.76 -0.29
CA ILE A 485 5.71 12.53 -0.53
C ILE A 485 4.49 11.58 -0.60
N ALA A 486 4.61 10.46 -1.33
CA ALA A 486 3.57 9.45 -1.46
C ALA A 486 3.33 8.61 -0.19
N SER A 487 4.16 8.77 0.85
CA SER A 487 3.96 8.20 2.19
C SER A 487 3.66 9.27 3.24
N SER A 488 3.34 10.49 2.81
CA SER A 488 2.98 11.57 3.73
C SER A 488 1.58 11.41 4.31
N GLN A 489 1.30 12.12 5.39
CA GLN A 489 -0.04 12.14 6.00
C GLN A 489 -1.13 12.53 4.99
N GLY A 490 -0.84 13.46 4.07
CA GLY A 490 -1.76 13.82 2.99
C GLY A 490 -2.04 12.66 2.03
N ALA A 491 -1.00 11.88 1.71
CA ALA A 491 -1.14 10.66 0.92
C ALA A 491 -1.99 9.63 1.67
N SER A 492 -1.74 9.40 2.96
CA SER A 492 -2.55 8.49 3.78
C SER A 492 -4.04 8.86 3.79
N ILE A 493 -4.39 10.14 3.95
CA ILE A 493 -5.78 10.61 3.88
C ILE A 493 -6.38 10.34 2.48
N THR A 494 -5.59 10.58 1.44
CA THR A 494 -5.98 10.32 0.05
C THR A 494 -6.26 8.83 -0.19
N LEU A 495 -5.43 7.95 0.39
CA LEU A 495 -5.65 6.51 0.37
C LEU A 495 -6.95 6.14 1.07
N LEU A 496 -7.22 6.67 2.26
CA LEU A 496 -8.47 6.41 2.98
C LEU A 496 -9.70 6.88 2.19
N LEU A 497 -9.65 8.08 1.60
CA LEU A 497 -10.72 8.57 0.73
C LEU A 497 -10.92 7.68 -0.51
N SER A 498 -9.84 7.14 -1.09
CA SER A 498 -9.93 6.19 -2.20
C SER A 498 -10.57 4.86 -1.78
N LEU A 499 -10.34 4.40 -0.55
CA LEU A 499 -11.00 3.21 0.02
C LEU A 499 -12.48 3.47 0.31
N MET A 500 -12.85 4.66 0.76
CA MET A 500 -14.27 5.03 0.90
C MET A 500 -14.97 5.10 -0.46
N PHE A 501 -14.28 5.62 -1.48
CA PHE A 501 -14.79 5.63 -2.85
C PHE A 501 -14.98 4.22 -3.42
N LEU A 502 -14.08 3.28 -3.11
CA LEU A 502 -14.23 1.85 -3.42
C LEU A 502 -15.51 1.26 -2.82
N ILE A 503 -15.79 1.51 -1.53
CA ILE A 503 -17.01 1.04 -0.86
C ILE A 503 -18.26 1.62 -1.56
N MET A 504 -18.21 2.88 -1.98
CA MET A 504 -19.32 3.49 -2.72
C MET A 504 -19.57 2.79 -4.07
N ILE A 505 -18.52 2.44 -4.80
CA ILE A 505 -18.63 1.68 -6.06
C ILE A 505 -19.30 0.32 -5.81
N VAL A 506 -18.94 -0.37 -4.72
CA VAL A 506 -19.55 -1.65 -4.34
C VAL A 506 -21.05 -1.52 -4.14
N ILE A 507 -21.48 -0.54 -3.36
CA ILE A 507 -22.90 -0.31 -3.07
C ILE A 507 -23.69 -0.06 -4.36
N ILE A 508 -23.12 0.69 -5.30
CA ILE A 508 -23.77 1.01 -6.58
C ILE A 508 -23.81 -0.20 -7.52
N LEU A 509 -22.76 -1.02 -7.56
CA LEU A 509 -22.66 -2.15 -8.49
C LEU A 509 -23.33 -3.44 -8.00
N PHE A 510 -23.48 -3.64 -6.69
CA PHE A 510 -23.94 -4.92 -6.14
C PHE A 510 -25.34 -5.31 -6.64
N VAL A 511 -26.32 -4.41 -6.47
CA VAL A 511 -27.72 -4.65 -6.89
C VAL A 511 -27.87 -4.92 -8.40
N PRO A 512 -27.36 -4.07 -9.31
CA PRO A 512 -27.54 -4.30 -10.74
C PRO A 512 -26.83 -5.55 -11.25
N VAL A 513 -25.65 -5.89 -10.71
CA VAL A 513 -24.94 -7.14 -11.06
C VAL A 513 -25.68 -8.36 -10.53
N PHE A 514 -26.23 -8.28 -9.32
CA PHE A 514 -27.04 -9.36 -8.76
C PHE A 514 -28.29 -9.63 -9.60
N ASN A 515 -29.01 -8.58 -9.99
CA ASN A 515 -30.18 -8.70 -10.86
C ASN A 515 -29.80 -9.29 -12.23
N PHE A 516 -28.66 -8.90 -12.79
CA PHE A 516 -28.16 -9.47 -14.04
C PHE A 516 -27.93 -10.99 -13.96
N PHE A 517 -27.31 -11.49 -12.89
CA PHE A 517 -27.11 -12.93 -12.71
C PHE A 517 -28.43 -13.68 -12.50
N GLN A 518 -29.41 -13.09 -11.81
CA GLN A 518 -30.75 -13.68 -11.70
C GLN A 518 -31.49 -13.76 -13.04
N GLU A 519 -31.43 -12.69 -13.86
CA GLU A 519 -32.09 -12.64 -15.17
C GLU A 519 -31.54 -13.73 -16.11
N ILE A 520 -30.21 -13.94 -16.11
CA ILE A 520 -29.56 -15.01 -16.88
C ILE A 520 -30.05 -16.39 -16.44
N LYS A 521 -30.13 -16.63 -15.12
CA LYS A 521 -30.56 -17.92 -14.56
C LYS A 521 -32.02 -18.23 -14.89
N ASN A 522 -32.87 -17.22 -14.88
CA ASN A 522 -34.30 -17.36 -15.16
C ASN A 522 -34.64 -17.36 -16.66
N GLY A 523 -33.64 -17.20 -17.55
CA GLY A 523 -33.83 -17.19 -19.00
C GLY A 523 -34.54 -15.95 -19.54
N TYR A 524 -34.64 -14.88 -18.74
CA TYR A 524 -35.21 -13.61 -19.20
C TYR A 524 -34.23 -12.87 -20.12
N GLN A 525 -34.74 -12.02 -21.01
CA GLN A 525 -33.90 -11.09 -21.75
C GLN A 525 -33.27 -10.12 -20.75
N VAL A 526 -31.94 -10.14 -20.70
CA VAL A 526 -31.14 -9.32 -19.81
C VAL A 526 -31.45 -7.84 -20.02
N SER A 527 -31.95 -7.17 -18.98
CA SER A 527 -32.27 -5.74 -19.01
C SER A 527 -30.99 -4.92 -18.91
N ARG A 528 -30.46 -4.55 -20.08
CA ARG A 528 -29.28 -3.66 -20.21
C ARG A 528 -29.49 -2.29 -19.54
N VAL A 529 -30.74 -1.90 -19.30
CA VAL A 529 -31.13 -0.63 -18.68
C VAL A 529 -30.60 -0.54 -17.24
N ASN A 530 -30.75 -1.60 -16.44
CA ASN A 530 -30.32 -1.60 -15.03
C ASN A 530 -28.80 -1.45 -14.88
N LEU A 531 -28.05 -2.04 -15.80
CA LEU A 531 -26.59 -1.88 -15.79
C LEU A 531 -26.19 -0.49 -16.30
N MET A 532 -26.81 0.02 -17.35
CA MET A 532 -26.52 1.36 -17.86
C MET A 532 -26.86 2.46 -16.84
N THR A 533 -27.96 2.34 -16.10
CA THR A 533 -28.30 3.31 -15.04
C THR A 533 -27.24 3.33 -13.95
N SER A 534 -26.68 2.18 -13.57
CA SER A 534 -25.57 2.12 -12.61
C SER A 534 -24.31 2.84 -13.13
N THR A 535 -23.97 2.66 -14.42
CA THR A 535 -22.85 3.38 -15.04
C THR A 535 -23.08 4.88 -15.10
N LEU A 536 -24.33 5.31 -15.31
CA LEU A 536 -24.72 6.71 -15.37
C LEU A 536 -24.64 7.36 -13.98
N ILE A 537 -25.12 6.67 -12.93
CA ILE A 537 -24.97 7.11 -11.54
C ILE A 537 -23.48 7.25 -11.18
N LEU A 538 -22.66 6.26 -11.53
CA LEU A 538 -21.21 6.34 -11.37
C LEU A 538 -20.62 7.53 -12.14
N PHE A 539 -21.01 7.73 -13.41
CA PHE A 539 -20.54 8.84 -14.23
C PHE A 539 -20.85 10.21 -13.61
N ILE A 540 -22.06 10.43 -13.10
CA ILE A 540 -22.44 11.68 -12.44
C ILE A 540 -21.61 11.91 -11.18
N LEU A 541 -21.54 10.91 -10.30
CA LEU A 541 -20.82 11.02 -9.02
C LEU A 541 -19.32 11.25 -9.23
N THR A 542 -18.72 10.51 -10.15
CA THR A 542 -17.31 10.66 -10.53
C THR A 542 -17.03 11.99 -11.19
N SER A 543 -17.91 12.49 -12.06
CA SER A 543 -17.75 13.80 -12.71
C SER A 543 -17.78 14.94 -11.70
N ILE A 544 -18.72 14.89 -10.75
CA ILE A 544 -18.82 15.87 -9.66
C ILE A 544 -17.55 15.84 -8.81
N SER A 545 -17.13 14.65 -8.35
CA SER A 545 -15.93 14.52 -7.51
C SER A 545 -14.66 14.97 -8.25
N SER A 546 -14.52 14.58 -9.52
CA SER A 546 -13.40 14.94 -10.39
C SER A 546 -13.30 16.45 -10.57
N PHE A 547 -14.42 17.13 -10.82
CA PHE A 547 -14.46 18.58 -10.94
C PHE A 547 -14.00 19.29 -9.67
N PHE A 548 -14.48 18.86 -8.50
CA PHE A 548 -14.08 19.44 -7.22
C PHE A 548 -12.58 19.25 -6.94
N PHE A 549 -12.05 18.04 -7.13
CA PHE A 549 -10.64 17.76 -6.83
C PHE A 549 -9.68 18.39 -7.84
N LEU A 550 -10.00 18.40 -9.14
CA LEU A 550 -9.19 19.11 -10.15
C LEU A 550 -9.14 20.61 -9.83
N ARG A 551 -10.29 21.22 -9.52
CA ARG A 551 -10.35 22.63 -9.13
C ARG A 551 -9.53 22.91 -7.88
N ALA A 552 -9.56 22.01 -6.88
CA ALA A 552 -8.74 22.12 -5.68
C ALA A 552 -7.23 22.07 -5.99
N GLY A 553 -6.81 21.14 -6.87
CA GLY A 553 -5.42 21.02 -7.32
C GLY A 553 -4.93 22.24 -8.11
N PHE A 554 -5.77 22.82 -8.98
CA PHE A 554 -5.40 24.06 -9.68
C PHE A 554 -5.40 25.28 -8.76
N LYS A 555 -6.31 25.36 -7.78
CA LYS A 555 -6.36 26.46 -6.82
C LYS A 555 -5.14 26.44 -5.88
N SER A 556 -4.59 25.27 -5.54
CA SER A 556 -3.38 25.21 -4.71
C SER A 556 -2.16 25.84 -5.39
N LEU A 557 -2.14 25.92 -6.73
CA LEU A 557 -1.05 26.55 -7.48
C LEU A 557 -0.99 28.07 -7.30
N GLN A 558 -2.10 28.69 -6.87
CA GLN A 558 -2.21 30.13 -6.63
C GLN A 558 -1.90 30.52 -5.18
N ARG A 559 -1.70 29.55 -4.27
CA ARG A 559 -1.37 29.85 -2.88
C ARG A 559 0.04 30.43 -2.79
N ASP A 560 0.22 31.47 -2.00
CA ASP A 560 1.54 31.93 -1.61
C ASP A 560 2.21 30.85 -0.75
N ILE A 561 3.46 30.53 -1.08
CA ILE A 561 4.25 29.42 -0.51
C ILE A 561 5.26 29.97 0.49
#